data_AF-A0A7J6SUQ2-F1
#
_entry.id   AF-A0A7J6SUQ2-F1
#
_cell.length_a   1.000
_cell.length_b   1.000
_cell.length_c   1.000
_cell.angle_alpha   90.00
_cell.angle_beta   90.00
_cell.angle_gamma   90.00
#
_symmetry.space_group_name_H-M   'P 1'
#
loop_
_entity.id
_entity.type
_entity.pdbx_description
1 polymer ?
#
loop_
_entity_poly.entity_id
_entity_poly.type
_entity_poly.pdbx_seq_one_letter_code
_entity_poly.pdbx_strand_id
1 'polypeptide(L)'
;MMDQPSPTAEGLEKRRSQASEDVSDAKLWAAELDKLRRGTACVFLNKFEEAEKIFRSGIFANSEYDMLPVPARGHDLRPAYAFQWALASLLDGLASFANDQLDDCLSRVWLTEKLAAESPDQWVGQRFLRGMCYMFGGIVQILQQSFVKAGVNLTRSWTWIKSMEKEVLEYEGYEADVVKSLGSFVIGTLNLVVSMLPGSIVTVAELVGFDGTNKAASIGLLEKCYEGGGLLAPYAALVISAYHLQMRSFMGESPTNEELEEVRAILDEGLKNFPNSCVYLIELAEYHAVRRNPEGALRTIDLAGRSCDRPALALVVNMKKA
;
A
#
# COMPACT_ATOMS: atom_id res chain seq x y z
N MET A 1 8.57 47.05 -25.44
CA MET A 1 9.35 45.84 -25.10
C MET A 1 10.19 46.19 -23.88
N MET A 2 9.78 45.77 -22.69
CA MET A 2 10.60 45.93 -21.49
C MET A 2 11.67 44.83 -21.49
N ASP A 3 12.93 45.26 -21.53
CA ASP A 3 14.11 44.40 -21.45
C ASP A 3 14.16 43.78 -20.05
N GLN A 4 14.07 42.45 -19.94
CA GLN A 4 14.33 41.79 -18.66
C GLN A 4 15.84 41.84 -18.39
N PRO A 5 16.27 42.23 -17.17
CA PRO A 5 17.69 42.29 -16.84
C PRO A 5 18.32 40.89 -16.96
N SER A 6 19.45 40.82 -17.66
CA SER A 6 20.22 39.58 -17.80
C SER A 6 20.65 39.06 -16.42
N PRO A 7 20.53 37.75 -16.15
CA PRO A 7 20.86 37.18 -14.85
C PRO A 7 22.35 37.39 -14.52
N THR A 8 22.63 37.80 -13.28
CA THR A 8 23.99 38.03 -12.78
C THR A 8 24.79 36.72 -12.74
N ALA A 9 26.12 36.79 -12.89
CA ALA A 9 27.01 35.63 -12.86
C ALA A 9 26.86 34.81 -11.57
N GLU A 10 26.68 35.48 -10.43
CA GLU A 10 26.42 34.87 -9.13
C GLU A 10 25.06 34.14 -9.08
N GLY A 11 24.03 34.69 -9.73
CA GLY A 11 22.73 34.03 -9.88
C GLY A 11 22.78 32.80 -10.78
N LEU A 12 23.65 32.79 -11.80
CA LEU A 12 23.88 31.63 -12.66
C LEU A 12 24.68 30.53 -11.95
N GLU A 13 25.66 30.90 -11.13
CA GLU A 13 26.48 29.96 -10.37
C GLU A 13 25.66 29.27 -9.26
N LYS A 14 24.83 30.03 -8.53
CA LYS A 14 23.88 29.48 -7.54
C LYS A 14 22.82 28.57 -8.17
N ARG A 15 22.34 28.90 -9.37
CA ARG A 15 21.41 28.01 -10.11
C ARG A 15 22.10 26.72 -10.57
N ARG A 16 23.37 26.78 -10.97
CA ARG A 16 24.16 25.60 -11.34
C ARG A 16 24.45 24.70 -10.15
N SER A 17 24.80 25.27 -8.99
CA SER A 17 25.02 24.48 -7.77
C SER A 17 23.73 23.80 -7.31
N GLN A 18 22.61 24.52 -7.27
CA GLN A 18 21.31 23.94 -6.92
C GLN A 18 20.90 22.81 -7.88
N ALA A 19 21.03 23.03 -9.19
CA ALA A 19 20.72 22.00 -10.18
C ALA A 19 21.61 20.75 -10.04
N SER A 20 22.87 20.93 -9.65
CA SER A 20 23.78 19.80 -9.39
C SER A 20 23.39 19.03 -8.12
N GLU A 21 22.87 19.71 -7.10
CA GLU A 21 22.41 19.10 -5.87
C GLU A 21 21.11 18.31 -6.09
N ASP A 22 20.14 18.90 -6.79
CA ASP A 22 18.86 18.26 -7.13
C ASP A 22 19.07 16.97 -7.95
N VAL A 23 20.02 16.98 -8.89
CA VAL A 23 20.40 15.79 -9.68
C VAL A 23 21.03 14.69 -8.80
N SER A 24 21.76 15.06 -7.76
CA SER A 24 22.35 14.11 -6.82
C SER A 24 21.27 13.47 -5.94
N ASP A 25 20.33 14.27 -5.45
CA ASP A 25 19.27 13.80 -4.55
C ASP A 25 18.27 12.91 -5.31
N ALA A 26 17.93 13.26 -6.55
CA ALA A 26 17.11 12.41 -7.42
C ALA A 26 17.76 11.03 -7.70
N LYS A 27 19.09 10.95 -7.80
CA LYS A 27 19.81 9.67 -7.97
C LYS A 27 19.78 8.82 -6.70
N LEU A 28 19.96 9.43 -5.54
CA LEU A 28 19.87 8.75 -4.25
C LEU A 28 18.45 8.20 -4.04
N TRP A 29 17.44 9.04 -4.32
CA TRP A 29 16.03 8.66 -4.30
C TRP A 29 15.75 7.45 -5.19
N ALA A 30 16.21 7.47 -6.45
CA ALA A 30 15.99 6.37 -7.38
C ALA A 30 16.64 5.05 -6.90
N ALA A 31 17.83 5.12 -6.30
CA ALA A 31 18.52 3.95 -5.77
C ALA A 31 17.80 3.33 -4.56
N GLU A 32 17.26 4.16 -3.67
CA GLU A 32 16.45 3.69 -2.53
C GLU A 32 15.10 3.14 -2.98
N LEU A 33 14.46 3.78 -3.97
CA LEU A 33 13.20 3.28 -4.53
C LEU A 33 13.36 1.93 -5.23
N ASP A 34 14.51 1.67 -5.89
CA ASP A 34 14.83 0.36 -6.45
C ASP A 34 14.91 -0.72 -5.37
N LYS A 35 15.55 -0.44 -4.23
CA LYS A 35 15.61 -1.38 -3.10
C LYS A 35 14.21 -1.69 -2.57
N LEU A 36 13.37 -0.68 -2.36
CA LEU A 36 11.98 -0.86 -1.93
C LEU A 36 11.19 -1.71 -2.94
N ARG A 37 11.31 -1.43 -4.24
CA ARG A 37 10.67 -2.22 -5.31
C ARG A 37 11.14 -3.68 -5.32
N ARG A 38 12.42 -3.93 -5.11
CA ARG A 38 12.96 -5.31 -4.99
C ARG A 38 12.40 -6.02 -3.77
N GLY A 39 12.31 -5.35 -2.62
CA GLY A 39 11.68 -5.88 -1.42
C GLY A 39 10.21 -6.23 -1.68
N THR A 40 9.45 -5.33 -2.30
CA THR A 40 8.05 -5.58 -2.67
C THR A 40 7.93 -6.75 -3.64
N ALA A 41 8.77 -6.81 -4.68
CA ALA A 41 8.78 -7.94 -5.60
C ALA A 41 9.05 -9.28 -4.88
N CYS A 42 9.94 -9.30 -3.87
CA CYS A 42 10.15 -10.48 -3.04
C CYS A 42 8.88 -10.91 -2.30
N VAL A 43 8.08 -9.98 -1.75
CA VAL A 43 6.78 -10.31 -1.13
C VAL A 43 5.87 -11.02 -2.13
N PHE A 44 5.70 -10.44 -3.32
CA PHE A 44 4.81 -11.01 -4.34
C PHE A 44 5.37 -12.27 -5.00
N LEU A 45 6.67 -12.56 -4.88
CA LEU A 45 7.31 -13.81 -5.31
C LEU A 45 7.38 -14.86 -4.18
N ASN A 46 6.65 -14.68 -3.08
CA ASN A 46 6.62 -15.56 -1.91
C ASN A 46 7.98 -15.67 -1.18
N LYS A 47 8.88 -14.72 -1.38
CA LYS A 47 10.22 -14.62 -0.78
C LYS A 47 10.21 -13.68 0.43
N PHE A 48 9.38 -14.02 1.42
CA PHE A 48 9.09 -13.15 2.57
C PHE A 48 10.32 -12.88 3.44
N GLU A 49 11.20 -13.87 3.63
CA GLU A 49 12.44 -13.68 4.39
C GLU A 49 13.41 -12.70 3.70
N GLU A 50 13.55 -12.78 2.37
CA GLU A 50 14.36 -11.84 1.60
C GLU A 50 13.74 -10.44 1.60
N ALA A 51 12.42 -10.34 1.46
CA ALA A 51 11.70 -9.08 1.58
C ALA A 51 11.95 -8.43 2.94
N GLU A 52 11.83 -9.19 4.03
CA GLU A 52 12.10 -8.73 5.38
C GLU A 52 13.55 -8.24 5.54
N LYS A 53 14.54 -9.00 5.07
CA LYS A 53 15.96 -8.58 5.11
C LYS A 53 16.17 -7.24 4.39
N ILE A 54 15.56 -7.08 3.21
CA ILE A 54 15.65 -5.83 2.45
C ILE A 54 15.02 -4.69 3.24
N PHE A 55 13.80 -4.85 3.75
CA PHE A 55 13.11 -3.76 4.43
C PHE A 55 13.78 -3.37 5.74
N ARG A 56 14.20 -4.35 6.54
CA ARG A 56 14.93 -4.11 7.79
C ARG A 56 16.27 -3.42 7.56
N SER A 57 16.97 -3.74 6.47
CA SER A 57 18.24 -3.07 6.12
C SER A 57 18.09 -1.57 5.82
N GLY A 58 16.88 -1.11 5.52
CA GLY A 58 16.56 0.31 5.36
C GLY A 58 16.18 1.02 6.65
N ILE A 59 16.18 0.33 7.79
CA ILE A 59 15.77 0.85 9.11
C ILE A 59 16.88 0.65 10.14
N PHE A 60 17.51 -0.53 10.14
CA PHE A 60 18.44 -0.99 11.16
C PHE A 60 19.83 -1.28 10.56
N ALA A 61 20.88 -1.01 11.33
CA ALA A 61 22.26 -1.32 10.93
C ALA A 61 22.60 -2.79 11.21
N ASN A 62 22.52 -3.22 12.48
CA ASN A 62 22.90 -4.58 12.90
C ASN A 62 21.81 -5.30 13.70
N SER A 63 20.98 -4.56 14.43
CA SER A 63 19.92 -5.11 15.29
C SER A 63 18.75 -4.13 15.41
N GLU A 64 17.61 -4.58 15.93
CA GLU A 64 16.39 -3.76 16.10
C GLU A 64 16.55 -2.60 17.09
N TYR A 65 17.63 -2.61 17.87
CA TYR A 65 17.99 -1.52 18.78
C TYR A 65 19.00 -0.54 18.18
N ASP A 66 19.54 -0.86 16.99
CA ASP A 66 20.59 -0.12 16.31
C ASP A 66 20.02 0.49 15.02
N MET A 67 19.21 1.54 15.16
CA MET A 67 18.59 2.23 14.04
C MET A 67 19.63 2.99 13.20
N LEU A 68 19.46 2.95 11.88
CA LEU A 68 20.25 3.78 10.98
C LEU A 68 20.07 5.26 11.32
N PRO A 69 21.15 6.07 11.22
CA PRO A 69 21.03 7.51 11.42
C PRO A 69 20.13 8.13 10.37
N VAL A 70 19.52 9.27 10.70
CA VAL A 70 18.84 10.11 9.70
C VAL A 70 19.86 10.45 8.61
N PRO A 71 19.52 10.29 7.32
CA PRO A 71 20.45 10.64 6.25
C PRO A 71 20.79 12.14 6.30
N ALA A 72 22.06 12.47 6.09
CA ALA A 72 22.52 13.86 6.06
C ALA A 72 22.04 14.63 4.81
N ARG A 73 21.57 13.91 3.78
CA ARG A 73 21.07 14.44 2.51
C ARG A 73 19.92 13.58 1.99
N GLY A 74 19.00 14.21 1.26
CA GLY A 74 17.80 13.57 0.73
C GLY A 74 16.76 13.29 1.81
N HIS A 75 15.67 12.65 1.40
CA HIS A 75 14.57 12.31 2.29
C HIS A 75 14.90 11.13 3.20
N ASP A 76 14.42 11.19 4.44
CA ASP A 76 14.45 10.03 5.33
C ASP A 76 13.41 9.00 4.87
N LEU A 77 13.91 7.85 4.39
CA LEU A 77 13.11 6.75 3.86
C LEU A 77 12.93 5.60 4.86
N ARG A 78 13.52 5.67 6.06
CA ARG A 78 13.29 4.67 7.12
C ARG A 78 11.80 4.44 7.38
N PRO A 79 10.92 5.46 7.40
CA PRO A 79 9.48 5.24 7.48
C PRO A 79 8.92 4.43 6.30
N ALA A 80 9.33 4.71 5.07
CA ALA A 80 8.85 3.97 3.90
C ALA A 80 9.25 2.49 3.94
N TYR A 81 10.48 2.19 4.39
CA TYR A 81 10.94 0.83 4.63
C TYR A 81 10.14 0.13 5.74
N ALA A 82 9.93 0.80 6.88
CA ALA A 82 9.12 0.28 7.98
C ALA A 82 7.69 -0.02 7.53
N PHE A 83 7.13 0.82 6.67
CA PHE A 83 5.78 0.63 6.16
C PHE A 83 5.67 -0.59 5.24
N GLN A 84 6.59 -0.74 4.28
CA GLN A 84 6.63 -1.93 3.42
C GLN A 84 6.89 -3.21 4.24
N TRP A 85 7.69 -3.12 5.30
CA TRP A 85 7.89 -4.22 6.25
C TRP A 85 6.60 -4.61 6.98
N ALA A 86 5.76 -3.63 7.34
CA ALA A 86 4.45 -3.88 7.92
C ALA A 86 3.49 -4.54 6.90
N LEU A 87 3.45 -4.06 5.66
CA LEU A 87 2.64 -4.67 4.59
C LEU A 87 3.05 -6.11 4.30
N ALA A 88 4.35 -6.37 4.24
CA ALA A 88 4.89 -7.72 4.06
C ALA A 88 4.47 -8.64 5.21
N SER A 89 4.51 -8.14 6.45
CA SER A 89 4.03 -8.87 7.64
C SER A 89 2.55 -9.21 7.55
N LEU A 90 1.71 -8.29 7.06
CA LEU A 90 0.28 -8.53 6.91
C LEU A 90 0.03 -9.65 5.90
N LEU A 91 0.66 -9.57 4.73
CA LEU A 91 0.50 -10.58 3.68
C LEU A 91 1.06 -11.94 4.10
N ASP A 92 2.21 -11.96 4.77
CA ASP A 92 2.79 -13.19 5.32
C ASP A 92 1.91 -13.79 6.44
N GLY A 93 1.35 -12.92 7.28
CA GLY A 93 0.45 -13.32 8.36
C GLY A 93 -0.84 -13.96 7.83
N LEU A 94 -1.47 -13.33 6.84
CA LEU A 94 -2.64 -13.88 6.15
C LEU A 94 -2.31 -15.21 5.46
N ALA A 95 -1.09 -15.37 4.93
CA ALA A 95 -0.64 -16.60 4.31
C ALA A 95 -0.19 -17.69 5.30
N SER A 96 0.05 -17.37 6.58
CA SER A 96 0.61 -18.28 7.60
C SER A 96 -0.31 -18.63 8.78
N PHE A 97 -1.46 -17.96 8.96
CA PHE A 97 -2.38 -18.10 10.11
C PHE A 97 -1.68 -18.07 11.48
N ALA A 98 -0.51 -17.45 11.60
CA ALA A 98 0.14 -17.33 12.90
C ALA A 98 -0.66 -16.38 13.82
N ASN A 99 -0.82 -16.78 15.08
CA ASN A 99 -1.77 -16.17 16.02
C ASN A 99 -1.42 -14.73 16.44
N ASP A 100 -0.17 -14.32 16.28
CA ASP A 100 0.39 -13.03 16.71
C ASP A 100 0.68 -12.06 15.54
N GLN A 101 0.41 -12.47 14.30
CA GLN A 101 0.84 -11.72 13.11
C GLN A 101 0.15 -10.36 12.96
N LEU A 102 -1.09 -10.24 13.41
CA LEU A 102 -1.78 -8.95 13.41
C LEU A 102 -1.17 -7.99 14.45
N ASP A 103 -0.68 -8.50 15.58
CA ASP A 103 0.00 -7.68 16.60
C ASP A 103 1.40 -7.25 16.12
N ASP A 104 2.14 -8.15 15.47
CA ASP A 104 3.44 -7.81 14.87
C ASP A 104 3.28 -6.81 13.72
N CYS A 105 2.33 -7.04 12.81
CA CYS A 105 1.98 -6.08 11.76
C CYS A 105 1.62 -4.71 12.37
N LEU A 106 0.78 -4.68 13.41
CA LEU A 106 0.37 -3.44 14.06
C LEU A 106 1.55 -2.73 14.73
N SER A 107 2.47 -3.48 15.34
CA SER A 107 3.71 -2.96 15.93
C SER A 107 4.60 -2.28 14.88
N ARG A 108 4.75 -2.91 13.71
CA ARG A 108 5.49 -2.35 12.56
C ARG A 108 4.80 -1.11 11.96
N VAL A 109 3.47 -1.07 11.92
CA VAL A 109 2.70 0.13 11.55
C VAL A 109 2.99 1.29 12.50
N TRP A 110 3.01 1.05 13.82
CA TRP A 110 3.29 2.13 14.77
C TRP A 110 4.77 2.53 14.81
N LEU A 111 5.70 1.62 14.54
CA LEU A 111 7.10 1.98 14.29
C LEU A 111 7.21 2.93 13.09
N THR A 112 6.46 2.65 12.01
CA THR A 112 6.41 3.54 10.84
C THR A 112 5.92 4.94 11.22
N GLU A 113 4.81 5.03 11.95
CA GLU A 113 4.25 6.32 12.38
C GLU A 113 5.25 7.10 13.24
N LYS A 114 5.90 6.42 14.18
CA LYS A 114 6.94 7.00 15.03
C LYS A 114 8.10 7.56 14.20
N LEU A 115 8.66 6.77 13.29
CA LEU A 115 9.76 7.20 12.43
C LEU A 115 9.35 8.39 11.55
N ALA A 116 8.13 8.38 11.00
CA ALA A 116 7.61 9.48 10.20
C ALA A 116 7.37 10.75 11.04
N ALA A 117 6.97 10.61 12.31
CA ALA A 117 6.76 11.74 13.22
C ALA A 117 8.08 12.35 13.72
N GLU A 118 9.12 11.53 13.90
CA GLU A 118 10.44 11.95 14.39
C GLU A 118 11.38 12.43 13.28
N SER A 119 11.04 12.22 12.02
CA SER A 119 11.86 12.66 10.88
C SER A 119 11.97 14.19 10.81
N PRO A 120 13.17 14.77 10.64
CA PRO A 120 13.34 16.22 10.65
C PRO A 120 12.86 16.93 9.37
N ASP A 121 12.83 16.26 8.22
CA ASP A 121 12.47 16.89 6.94
C ASP A 121 10.96 17.08 6.74
N GLN A 122 10.13 16.29 7.43
CA GLN A 122 8.65 16.38 7.44
C GLN A 122 8.05 16.63 6.04
N TRP A 123 8.67 16.02 5.02
CA TRP A 123 8.26 16.22 3.63
C TRP A 123 6.90 15.57 3.39
N VAL A 124 6.26 15.92 2.27
CA VAL A 124 4.86 15.55 2.02
C VAL A 124 4.61 14.04 2.13
N GLY A 125 5.52 13.20 1.63
CA GLY A 125 5.37 11.74 1.64
C GLY A 125 5.37 11.18 3.06
N GLN A 126 6.24 11.65 3.95
CA GLN A 126 6.24 11.23 5.36
C GLN A 126 5.01 11.71 6.11
N ARG A 127 4.65 12.99 5.96
CA ARG A 127 3.44 13.54 6.59
C ARG A 127 2.20 12.76 6.17
N PHE A 128 2.14 12.37 4.91
CA PHE A 128 1.03 11.57 4.38
C PHE A 128 1.09 10.10 4.83
N LEU A 129 2.28 9.52 4.92
CA LEU A 129 2.49 8.16 5.44
C LEU A 129 1.96 8.00 6.88
N ARG A 130 1.97 9.05 7.70
CA ARG A 130 1.34 9.03 9.03
C ARG A 130 -0.17 8.81 8.96
N GLY A 131 -0.85 9.51 8.05
CA GLY A 131 -2.27 9.27 7.76
C GLY A 131 -2.51 7.83 7.34
N MET A 132 -1.65 7.31 6.45
CA MET A 132 -1.68 5.90 6.01
C MET A 132 -1.48 4.91 7.17
N CYS A 133 -0.62 5.21 8.15
CA CYS A 133 -0.44 4.36 9.33
C CYS A 133 -1.72 4.25 10.16
N TYR A 134 -2.45 5.35 10.34
CA TYR A 134 -3.75 5.29 11.01
C TYR A 134 -4.78 4.49 10.21
N MET A 135 -4.79 4.58 8.87
CA MET A 135 -5.64 3.75 8.02
C MET A 135 -5.35 2.27 8.24
N PHE A 136 -4.10 1.87 8.06
CA PHE A 136 -3.69 0.47 8.17
C PHE A 136 -3.84 -0.07 9.59
N GLY A 137 -3.47 0.72 10.60
CA GLY A 137 -3.72 0.38 12.00
C GLY A 137 -5.20 0.18 12.29
N GLY A 138 -6.08 1.01 11.69
CA GLY A 138 -7.52 0.84 11.75
C GLY A 138 -8.01 -0.45 11.11
N ILE A 139 -7.54 -0.77 9.90
CA ILE A 139 -7.88 -2.01 9.17
C ILE A 139 -7.42 -3.25 9.96
N VAL A 140 -6.17 -3.28 10.44
CA VAL A 140 -5.65 -4.39 11.25
C VAL A 140 -6.48 -4.54 12.53
N GLN A 141 -6.88 -3.45 13.17
CA GLN A 141 -7.74 -3.50 14.35
C GLN A 141 -9.16 -4.00 14.06
N ILE A 142 -9.70 -3.81 12.85
CA ILE A 142 -10.95 -4.47 12.41
C ILE A 142 -10.73 -5.99 12.36
N LEU A 143 -9.62 -6.44 11.77
CA LEU A 143 -9.28 -7.87 11.70
C LEU A 143 -9.09 -8.48 13.10
N GLN A 144 -8.57 -7.70 14.05
CA GLN A 144 -8.47 -8.07 15.48
C GLN A 144 -9.79 -7.93 16.26
N GLN A 145 -10.90 -7.57 15.61
CA GLN A 145 -12.21 -7.31 16.24
C GLN A 145 -12.18 -6.18 17.29
N SER A 146 -11.20 -5.27 17.21
CA SER A 146 -11.06 -4.09 18.06
C SER A 146 -11.74 -2.86 17.46
N PHE A 147 -13.06 -2.95 17.24
CA PHE A 147 -13.83 -1.97 16.46
C PHE A 147 -13.76 -0.53 16.97
N VAL A 148 -13.67 -0.32 18.28
CA VAL A 148 -13.56 1.04 18.86
C VAL A 148 -12.22 1.69 18.48
N LYS A 149 -11.11 0.96 18.66
CA LYS A 149 -9.78 1.47 18.28
C LYS A 149 -9.70 1.69 16.77
N ALA A 150 -10.27 0.76 16.00
CA ALA A 150 -10.36 0.87 14.55
C ALA A 150 -11.11 2.14 14.12
N GLY A 151 -12.29 2.40 14.69
CA GLY A 151 -13.07 3.60 14.40
C GLY A 151 -12.29 4.89 14.67
N VAL A 152 -11.64 4.98 15.84
CA VAL A 152 -10.80 6.15 16.19
C VAL A 152 -9.67 6.36 15.19
N ASN A 153 -8.97 5.29 14.82
CA ASN A 153 -7.84 5.38 13.89
C ASN A 153 -8.29 5.70 12.45
N LEU A 154 -9.39 5.10 11.97
CA LEU A 154 -9.95 5.43 10.65
C LEU A 154 -10.44 6.88 10.57
N THR A 155 -11.08 7.40 11.63
CA THR A 155 -11.46 8.82 11.70
C THR A 155 -10.23 9.73 11.66
N ARG A 156 -9.18 9.43 12.45
CA ARG A 156 -7.92 10.20 12.42
C ARG A 156 -7.27 10.18 11.04
N SER A 157 -7.20 9.00 10.44
CA SER A 157 -6.70 8.80 9.08
C SER A 157 -7.45 9.68 8.08
N TRP A 158 -8.78 9.67 8.12
CA TRP A 158 -9.63 10.47 7.24
C TRP A 158 -9.33 11.96 7.36
N THR A 159 -9.41 12.51 8.58
CA THR A 159 -9.16 13.94 8.81
C THR A 159 -7.77 14.34 8.31
N TRP A 160 -6.76 13.50 8.54
CA TRP A 160 -5.39 13.75 8.12
C TRP A 160 -5.23 13.73 6.59
N ILE A 161 -5.69 12.66 5.95
CA ILE A 161 -5.58 12.47 4.50
C ILE A 161 -6.36 13.54 3.74
N LYS A 162 -7.59 13.85 4.17
CA LYS A 162 -8.40 14.92 3.55
C LYS A 162 -7.72 16.28 3.59
N SER A 163 -7.01 16.59 4.68
CA SER A 163 -6.27 17.85 4.77
C SER A 163 -5.11 17.98 3.77
N MET A 164 -4.60 16.85 3.27
CA MET A 164 -3.43 16.78 2.37
C MET A 164 -3.77 16.30 0.95
N GLU A 165 -5.03 15.97 0.67
CA GLU A 165 -5.46 15.34 -0.59
C GLU A 165 -4.99 16.11 -1.82
N LYS A 166 -5.25 17.42 -1.86
CA LYS A 166 -4.83 18.27 -2.97
C LYS A 166 -3.30 18.35 -3.09
N GLU A 167 -2.61 18.54 -1.96
CA GLU A 167 -1.14 18.67 -1.91
C GLU A 167 -0.46 17.43 -2.51
N VAL A 168 -0.99 16.24 -2.22
CA VAL A 168 -0.42 14.96 -2.65
C VAL A 168 -0.76 14.63 -4.10
N LEU A 169 -2.01 14.82 -4.52
CA LEU A 169 -2.44 14.48 -5.87
C LEU A 169 -1.89 15.43 -6.94
N GLU A 170 -1.61 16.67 -6.57
CA GLU A 170 -1.03 17.70 -7.45
C GLU A 170 0.48 17.88 -7.25
N TYR A 171 1.13 17.04 -6.43
CA TYR A 171 2.53 17.21 -6.05
C TYR A 171 3.48 17.28 -7.26
N GLU A 172 4.47 18.17 -7.18
CA GLU A 172 5.54 18.32 -8.17
C GLU A 172 6.89 18.08 -7.48
N GLY A 173 7.80 17.41 -8.18
CA GLY A 173 9.10 17.00 -7.64
C GLY A 173 9.62 15.74 -8.34
N TYR A 174 10.86 15.34 -8.04
CA TYR A 174 11.40 14.08 -8.59
C TYR A 174 10.79 12.85 -7.89
N GLU A 175 10.09 13.04 -6.78
CA GLU A 175 9.32 12.05 -6.03
C GLU A 175 7.86 11.95 -6.47
N ALA A 176 7.42 12.78 -7.43
CA ALA A 176 6.01 12.96 -7.75
C ALA A 176 5.28 11.67 -8.09
N ASP A 177 5.93 10.74 -8.80
CA ASP A 177 5.34 9.44 -9.11
C ASP A 177 4.98 8.65 -7.85
N VAL A 178 5.84 8.69 -6.83
CA VAL A 178 5.62 7.99 -5.56
C VAL A 178 4.58 8.72 -4.72
N VAL A 179 4.66 10.04 -4.61
CA VAL A 179 3.69 10.82 -3.82
C VAL A 179 2.28 10.69 -4.39
N LYS A 180 2.13 10.82 -5.72
CA LYS A 180 0.83 10.66 -6.38
C LYS A 180 0.32 9.23 -6.29
N SER A 181 1.18 8.22 -6.46
CA SER A 181 0.81 6.81 -6.28
C SER A 181 0.34 6.53 -4.86
N LEU A 182 1.04 7.06 -3.85
CA LEU A 182 0.66 7.01 -2.44
C LEU A 182 -0.71 7.65 -2.20
N GLY A 183 -0.94 8.86 -2.73
CA GLY A 183 -2.22 9.54 -2.66
C GLY A 183 -3.36 8.73 -3.26
N SER A 184 -3.21 8.32 -4.52
CA SER A 184 -4.17 7.48 -5.23
C SER A 184 -4.50 6.19 -4.49
N PHE A 185 -3.49 5.46 -4.01
CA PHE A 185 -3.70 4.22 -3.28
C PHE A 185 -4.43 4.45 -1.95
N VAL A 186 -3.97 5.40 -1.15
CA VAL A 186 -4.48 5.61 0.21
C VAL A 186 -5.87 6.22 0.20
N ILE A 187 -6.11 7.26 -0.61
CA ILE A 187 -7.42 7.90 -0.71
C ILE A 187 -8.44 6.91 -1.29
N GLY A 188 -8.07 6.19 -2.36
CA GLY A 188 -8.91 5.16 -2.95
C GLY A 188 -9.27 4.06 -1.95
N THR A 189 -8.27 3.51 -1.25
CA THR A 189 -8.48 2.45 -0.25
C THR A 189 -9.33 2.94 0.93
N LEU A 190 -9.01 4.12 1.49
CA LEU A 190 -9.74 4.65 2.64
C LEU A 190 -11.21 4.90 2.29
N ASN A 191 -11.45 5.59 1.17
CA ASN A 191 -12.80 5.89 0.71
C ASN A 191 -13.58 4.59 0.47
N LEU A 192 -12.94 3.57 -0.11
CA LEU A 192 -13.57 2.27 -0.35
C LEU A 192 -13.92 1.57 0.97
N VAL A 193 -12.97 1.50 1.92
CA VAL A 193 -13.20 0.90 3.25
C VAL A 193 -14.35 1.59 3.96
N VAL A 194 -14.37 2.93 4.00
CA VAL A 194 -15.44 3.67 4.68
C VAL A 194 -16.79 3.46 3.98
N SER A 195 -16.82 3.34 2.64
CA SER A 195 -18.05 3.06 1.88
C SER A 195 -18.70 1.72 2.23
N MET A 196 -17.93 0.80 2.82
CA MET A 196 -18.37 -0.54 3.19
C MET A 196 -18.73 -0.64 4.69
N LEU A 197 -18.50 0.41 5.48
CA LEU A 197 -18.88 0.40 6.89
C LEU A 197 -20.41 0.44 7.05
N PRO A 198 -20.97 -0.21 8.09
CA PRO A 198 -22.39 -0.13 8.38
C PRO A 198 -22.88 1.32 8.52
N GLY A 199 -24.12 1.59 8.12
CA GLY A 199 -24.70 2.94 8.11
C GLY A 199 -24.63 3.67 9.46
N SER A 200 -24.66 2.95 10.59
CA SER A 200 -24.47 3.53 11.92
C SER A 200 -23.09 4.15 12.14
N ILE A 201 -22.05 3.64 11.49
CA ILE A 201 -20.69 4.20 11.54
C ILE A 201 -20.55 5.35 10.53
N VAL A 202 -21.19 5.25 9.37
CA VAL A 202 -21.22 6.31 8.36
C VAL A 202 -21.89 7.57 8.90
N THR A 203 -23.00 7.46 9.64
CA THR A 203 -23.64 8.62 10.29
C THR A 203 -22.72 9.35 11.28
N VAL A 204 -21.84 8.61 11.98
CA VAL A 204 -20.83 9.22 12.86
C VAL A 204 -19.72 9.90 12.04
N ALA A 205 -19.35 9.31 10.90
CA ALA A 205 -18.40 9.90 9.98
C ALA A 205 -18.95 11.22 9.37
N GLU A 206 -20.23 11.25 9.00
CA GLU A 206 -20.90 12.45 8.45
C GLU A 206 -20.85 13.63 9.44
N LEU A 207 -20.98 13.36 10.75
CA LEU A 207 -20.87 14.37 11.80
C LEU A 207 -19.48 15.02 11.90
N VAL A 208 -18.43 14.36 11.42
CA VAL A 208 -17.06 14.90 11.35
C VAL A 208 -16.68 15.42 9.97
N GLY A 209 -17.68 15.61 9.09
CA GLY A 209 -17.50 16.19 7.75
C GLY A 209 -17.19 15.16 6.65
N PHE A 210 -17.54 13.89 6.84
CA PHE A 210 -17.50 12.90 5.79
C PHE A 210 -18.61 13.16 4.77
N ASP A 211 -18.22 13.46 3.54
CA ASP A 211 -19.06 13.52 2.36
C ASP A 211 -19.04 12.14 1.68
N GLY A 212 -20.20 11.46 1.68
CA GLY A 212 -20.36 10.07 1.23
C GLY A 212 -19.40 9.62 0.11
N THR A 213 -18.78 8.47 0.29
CA THR A 213 -17.75 7.97 -0.63
C THR A 213 -18.34 7.41 -1.92
N ASN A 214 -17.93 8.00 -3.04
CA ASN A 214 -18.22 7.46 -4.37
C ASN A 214 -17.31 6.26 -4.65
N LYS A 215 -17.86 5.03 -4.55
CA LYS A 215 -17.16 3.75 -4.81
C LYS A 215 -16.42 3.76 -6.16
N ALA A 216 -17.06 4.25 -7.24
CA ALA A 216 -16.44 4.29 -8.56
C ALA A 216 -15.24 5.26 -8.61
N ALA A 217 -15.33 6.41 -7.96
CA ALA A 217 -14.20 7.34 -7.85
C ALA A 217 -13.05 6.73 -7.03
N SER A 218 -13.37 5.98 -5.96
CA SER A 218 -12.36 5.26 -5.16
C SER A 218 -11.63 4.20 -5.98
N ILE A 219 -12.36 3.43 -6.79
CA ILE A 219 -11.77 2.44 -7.70
C ILE A 219 -10.91 3.13 -8.77
N GLY A 220 -11.38 4.22 -9.38
CA GLY A 220 -10.58 4.98 -10.35
C GLY A 220 -9.26 5.52 -9.78
N LEU A 221 -9.21 5.86 -8.49
CA LEU A 221 -7.94 6.23 -7.83
C LEU A 221 -7.01 5.01 -7.66
N LEU A 222 -7.55 3.85 -7.32
CA LEU A 222 -6.77 2.61 -7.22
C LEU A 222 -6.24 2.16 -8.59
N GLU A 223 -7.06 2.26 -9.63
CA GLU A 223 -6.67 1.99 -11.03
C GLU A 223 -5.52 2.92 -11.44
N LYS A 224 -5.64 4.22 -11.17
CA LYS A 224 -4.55 5.17 -11.42
C LYS A 224 -3.26 4.81 -10.69
N CYS A 225 -3.35 4.29 -9.45
CA CYS A 225 -2.17 3.79 -8.74
C CYS A 225 -1.58 2.55 -9.41
N TYR A 226 -2.43 1.61 -9.84
CA TYR A 226 -2.03 0.39 -10.53
C TYR A 226 -1.34 0.68 -11.86
N GLU A 227 -1.98 1.49 -12.71
CA GLU A 227 -1.47 1.92 -14.03
C GLU A 227 -0.14 2.67 -13.93
N GLY A 228 0.09 3.38 -12.83
CA GLY A 228 1.35 4.07 -12.58
C GLY A 228 2.56 3.13 -12.40
N GLY A 229 2.36 1.82 -12.22
CA GLY A 229 3.45 0.83 -12.14
C GLY A 229 4.43 1.04 -10.97
N GLY A 230 4.02 1.84 -9.97
CA GLY A 230 4.85 2.22 -8.83
C GLY A 230 4.97 1.14 -7.76
N LEU A 231 5.61 1.50 -6.64
CA LEU A 231 5.78 0.62 -5.47
C LEU A 231 4.45 0.05 -4.95
N LEU A 232 3.38 0.83 -5.05
CA LEU A 232 2.05 0.47 -4.53
C LEU A 232 1.13 -0.18 -5.56
N ALA A 233 1.53 -0.24 -6.83
CA ALA A 233 0.73 -0.84 -7.91
C ALA A 233 0.26 -2.28 -7.61
N PRO A 234 1.12 -3.22 -7.16
CA PRO A 234 0.66 -4.59 -6.90
C PRO A 234 -0.30 -4.67 -5.70
N TYR A 235 -0.19 -3.77 -4.71
CA TYR A 235 -1.16 -3.68 -3.62
C TYR A 235 -2.49 -3.09 -4.08
N ALA A 236 -2.47 -2.07 -4.94
CA ALA A 236 -3.69 -1.52 -5.55
C ALA A 236 -4.45 -2.59 -6.34
N ALA A 237 -3.73 -3.39 -7.13
CA ALA A 237 -4.28 -4.54 -7.84
C ALA A 237 -4.98 -5.55 -6.91
N LEU A 238 -4.38 -5.86 -5.75
CA LEU A 238 -5.00 -6.72 -4.75
C LEU A 238 -6.26 -6.10 -4.15
N VAL A 239 -6.25 -4.80 -3.83
CA VAL A 239 -7.43 -4.11 -3.27
C VAL A 239 -8.59 -4.10 -4.26
N ILE A 240 -8.34 -3.80 -5.55
CA ILE A 240 -9.34 -3.84 -6.61
C ILE A 240 -9.92 -5.26 -6.74
N SER A 241 -9.04 -6.27 -6.83
CA SER A 241 -9.45 -7.68 -6.97
C SER A 241 -10.30 -8.13 -5.78
N ALA A 242 -9.82 -7.91 -4.54
CA ALA A 242 -10.54 -8.29 -3.33
C ALA A 242 -11.88 -7.57 -3.20
N TYR A 243 -11.98 -6.31 -3.64
CA TYR A 243 -13.24 -5.58 -3.64
C TYR A 243 -14.30 -6.25 -4.53
N HIS A 244 -13.96 -6.47 -5.81
CA HIS A 244 -14.90 -7.04 -6.78
C HIS A 244 -15.21 -8.52 -6.51
N LEU A 245 -14.23 -9.29 -6.05
CA LEU A 245 -14.37 -10.74 -5.87
C LEU A 245 -14.95 -11.15 -4.52
N GLN A 246 -14.67 -10.38 -3.46
CA GLN A 246 -15.00 -10.79 -2.09
C GLN A 246 -15.92 -9.77 -1.40
N MET A 247 -15.51 -8.50 -1.34
CA MET A 247 -16.18 -7.51 -0.49
C MET A 247 -17.60 -7.18 -0.97
N ARG A 248 -17.82 -7.11 -2.29
CA ARG A 248 -19.16 -6.86 -2.84
C ARG A 248 -20.17 -7.95 -2.49
N SER A 249 -19.72 -9.21 -2.44
CA SER A 249 -20.58 -10.33 -2.05
C SER A 249 -21.10 -10.16 -0.62
N PHE A 250 -20.27 -9.68 0.33
CA PHE A 250 -20.70 -9.39 1.70
C PHE A 250 -21.76 -8.27 1.79
N MET A 251 -21.80 -7.38 0.80
CA MET A 251 -22.82 -6.32 0.69
C MET A 251 -24.07 -6.77 -0.09
N GLY A 252 -24.14 -8.01 -0.56
CA GLY A 252 -25.22 -8.50 -1.43
C GLY A 252 -25.15 -7.95 -2.86
N GLU A 253 -24.01 -7.38 -3.26
CA GLU A 253 -23.73 -6.92 -4.61
C GLU A 253 -22.98 -8.00 -5.40
N SER A 254 -23.10 -8.01 -6.73
CA SER A 254 -22.31 -8.86 -7.61
C SER A 254 -21.62 -8.02 -8.68
N PRO A 255 -20.37 -8.33 -9.03
CA PRO A 255 -19.68 -7.64 -10.11
C PRO A 255 -20.33 -7.94 -11.46
N THR A 256 -20.25 -6.99 -12.40
CA THR A 256 -20.63 -7.20 -13.80
C THR A 256 -19.61 -8.08 -14.51
N ASN A 257 -19.94 -8.51 -15.74
CA ASN A 257 -18.97 -9.26 -16.53
C ASN A 257 -17.78 -8.39 -16.93
N GLU A 258 -18.00 -7.12 -17.25
CA GLU A 258 -16.96 -6.18 -17.63
C GLU A 258 -15.95 -5.99 -16.49
N GLU A 259 -16.43 -5.75 -15.27
CA GLU A 259 -15.58 -5.63 -14.07
C GLU A 259 -14.81 -6.93 -13.80
N LEU A 260 -15.41 -8.09 -14.06
CA LEU A 260 -14.72 -9.38 -13.93
C LEU A 260 -13.62 -9.56 -14.98
N GLU A 261 -13.82 -9.10 -16.22
CA GLU A 261 -12.77 -9.14 -17.25
C GLU A 261 -11.62 -8.16 -16.92
N GLU A 262 -11.91 -7.01 -16.32
CA GLU A 262 -10.89 -6.07 -15.81
C GLU A 262 -10.06 -6.69 -14.69
N VAL A 263 -10.73 -7.28 -13.68
CA VAL A 263 -10.05 -8.04 -12.62
C VAL A 263 -9.22 -9.17 -13.23
N ARG A 264 -9.74 -9.89 -14.22
CA ARG A 264 -9.01 -10.96 -14.88
C ARG A 264 -7.72 -10.45 -15.52
N ALA A 265 -7.76 -9.32 -16.22
CA ALA A 265 -6.58 -8.70 -16.83
C ALA A 265 -5.54 -8.28 -15.77
N ILE A 266 -5.99 -7.72 -14.64
CA ILE A 266 -5.13 -7.37 -13.50
C ILE A 266 -4.41 -8.62 -12.95
N LEU A 267 -5.15 -9.72 -12.75
CA LEU A 267 -4.61 -10.96 -12.23
C LEU A 267 -3.61 -11.62 -13.20
N ASP A 268 -3.93 -11.63 -14.50
CA ASP A 268 -3.05 -12.20 -15.53
C ASP A 268 -1.74 -11.40 -15.64
N GLU A 269 -1.78 -10.06 -15.60
CA GLU A 269 -0.57 -9.22 -15.59
C GLU A 269 0.21 -9.37 -14.27
N GLY A 270 -0.49 -9.48 -13.13
CA GLY A 270 0.12 -9.77 -11.83
C GLY A 270 0.88 -11.09 -11.83
N LEU A 271 0.30 -12.17 -12.35
CA LEU A 271 0.95 -13.49 -12.44
C LEU A 271 2.05 -13.54 -13.50
N LYS A 272 1.99 -12.71 -14.53
CA LYS A 272 3.08 -12.53 -15.50
C LYS A 272 4.28 -11.85 -14.86
N ASN A 273 4.05 -10.80 -14.07
CA ASN A 273 5.11 -10.04 -13.40
C ASN A 273 5.65 -10.76 -12.16
N PHE A 274 4.80 -11.52 -11.47
CA PHE A 274 5.13 -12.30 -10.28
C PHE A 274 4.67 -13.76 -10.45
N PRO A 275 5.43 -14.58 -11.20
CA PRO A 275 5.08 -15.97 -11.43
C PRO A 275 4.92 -16.76 -10.12
N ASN A 276 3.85 -17.54 -10.03
CA ASN A 276 3.49 -18.35 -8.86
C ASN A 276 3.24 -17.53 -7.57
N SER A 277 2.95 -16.23 -7.69
CA SER A 277 2.56 -15.41 -6.54
C SER A 277 1.35 -16.00 -5.83
N CYS A 278 1.49 -16.34 -4.55
CA CYS A 278 0.42 -17.01 -3.82
C CYS A 278 -0.79 -16.09 -3.64
N VAL A 279 -0.57 -14.79 -3.42
CA VAL A 279 -1.64 -13.79 -3.26
C VAL A 279 -2.44 -13.62 -4.56
N TYR A 280 -1.78 -13.52 -5.72
CA TYR A 280 -2.51 -13.45 -7.00
C TYR A 280 -3.21 -14.77 -7.36
N LEU A 281 -2.61 -15.92 -7.01
CA LEU A 281 -3.26 -17.22 -7.22
C LEU A 281 -4.50 -17.40 -6.32
N ILE A 282 -4.50 -16.88 -5.10
CA ILE A 282 -5.68 -16.86 -4.22
C ILE A 282 -6.79 -16.02 -4.85
N GLU A 283 -6.49 -14.80 -5.28
CA GLU A 283 -7.49 -13.96 -5.96
C GLU A 283 -7.97 -14.61 -7.28
N LEU A 284 -7.11 -15.30 -8.03
CA LEU A 284 -7.53 -16.06 -9.22
C LEU A 284 -8.43 -17.25 -8.88
N ALA A 285 -8.20 -17.92 -7.74
CA ALA A 285 -9.11 -18.95 -7.26
C ALA A 285 -10.48 -18.37 -6.90
N GLU A 286 -10.53 -17.19 -6.27
CA GLU A 286 -11.79 -16.48 -5.99
C GLU A 286 -12.48 -16.00 -7.27
N TYR A 287 -11.73 -15.52 -8.28
CA TYR A 287 -12.28 -15.23 -9.60
C TYR A 287 -13.00 -16.44 -10.20
N HIS A 288 -12.36 -17.62 -10.15
CA HIS A 288 -13.00 -18.85 -10.60
C HIS A 288 -14.25 -19.21 -9.80
N ALA A 289 -14.24 -18.99 -8.48
CA ALA A 289 -15.40 -19.23 -7.63
C ALA A 289 -16.58 -18.32 -7.99
N VAL A 290 -16.34 -17.02 -8.18
CA VAL A 290 -17.36 -16.04 -8.61
C VAL A 290 -17.91 -16.39 -10.00
N ARG A 291 -17.06 -16.90 -10.91
CA ARG A 291 -17.47 -17.40 -12.24
C ARG A 291 -18.13 -18.78 -12.21
N ARG A 292 -18.42 -19.33 -11.02
CA ARG A 292 -19.02 -20.66 -10.81
C ARG A 292 -18.21 -21.78 -11.49
N ASN A 293 -16.89 -21.66 -11.45
CA ASN A 293 -15.94 -22.67 -11.91
C ASN A 293 -15.21 -23.30 -10.71
N PRO A 294 -15.87 -24.19 -9.95
CA PRO A 294 -15.30 -24.76 -8.72
C PRO A 294 -14.03 -25.58 -8.99
N GLU A 295 -13.95 -26.28 -10.13
CA GLU A 295 -12.75 -27.03 -10.48
C GLU A 295 -11.55 -26.12 -10.73
N GLY A 296 -11.75 -25.01 -11.43
CA GLY A 296 -10.73 -23.98 -11.64
C GLY A 296 -10.26 -23.38 -10.31
N ALA A 297 -11.20 -23.07 -9.42
CA ALA A 297 -10.89 -22.56 -8.08
C ALA A 297 -10.04 -23.55 -7.28
N LEU A 298 -10.45 -24.83 -7.22
CA LEU A 298 -9.74 -25.89 -6.49
C LEU A 298 -8.33 -26.16 -7.03
N ARG A 299 -8.15 -26.18 -8.36
CA ARG A 299 -6.81 -26.33 -8.96
C ARG A 299 -5.90 -25.15 -8.66
N THR A 300 -6.45 -23.94 -8.72
CA THR A 300 -5.66 -22.71 -8.53
C THR A 300 -5.25 -22.54 -7.07
N ILE A 301 -6.15 -22.81 -6.13
CA ILE A 301 -5.83 -22.72 -4.69
C ILE A 301 -4.82 -23.79 -4.27
N ASP A 302 -4.88 -25.00 -4.84
CA ASP A 302 -3.87 -26.03 -4.63
C ASP A 302 -2.49 -25.60 -5.17
N LEU A 303 -2.45 -24.96 -6.35
CA LEU A 303 -1.22 -24.35 -6.87
C LEU A 303 -0.70 -23.24 -5.95
N ALA A 304 -1.57 -22.38 -5.41
CA ALA A 304 -1.20 -21.33 -4.46
C ALA A 304 -0.54 -21.92 -3.22
N GLY A 305 -1.15 -22.97 -2.64
CA GLY A 305 -0.62 -23.68 -1.48
C GLY A 305 0.72 -24.38 -1.72
N ARG A 306 1.00 -24.84 -2.95
CA ARG A 306 2.31 -25.41 -3.32
C ARG A 306 3.38 -24.37 -3.63
N SER A 307 2.94 -23.17 -4.05
CA SER A 307 3.83 -22.07 -4.44
C SER A 307 4.34 -21.28 -3.24
N CYS A 308 3.68 -21.41 -2.09
CA CYS A 308 4.04 -20.77 -0.83
C CYS A 308 4.34 -21.84 0.22
N ASP A 309 5.56 -21.87 0.75
CA ASP A 309 5.94 -22.77 1.85
C ASP A 309 5.39 -22.25 3.19
N ARG A 310 4.06 -22.04 3.26
CA ARG A 310 3.35 -21.55 4.45
C ARG A 310 2.15 -22.47 4.76
N PRO A 311 2.10 -23.10 5.95
CA PRO A 311 1.12 -24.15 6.29
C PRO A 311 -0.36 -23.75 6.20
N ALA A 312 -0.66 -22.45 6.30
CA ALA A 312 -2.03 -21.95 6.37
C ALA A 312 -2.79 -21.96 5.05
N LEU A 313 -2.11 -21.72 3.92
CA LEU A 313 -2.73 -21.85 2.61
C LEU A 313 -3.07 -23.31 2.30
N ALA A 314 -2.28 -24.27 2.79
CA ALA A 314 -2.64 -25.69 2.73
C ALA A 314 -3.92 -26.02 3.54
N LEU A 315 -4.23 -25.26 4.60
CA LEU A 315 -5.43 -25.43 5.43
C LEU A 315 -6.70 -24.87 4.78
N VAL A 316 -6.63 -23.69 4.13
CA VAL A 316 -7.76 -23.15 3.32
C VAL A 316 -8.14 -24.09 2.18
N VAL A 317 -7.13 -24.69 1.53
CA VAL A 317 -7.31 -25.72 0.47
C VAL A 317 -8.03 -26.96 1.01
N ASN A 318 -7.81 -27.32 2.28
CA ASN A 318 -8.41 -28.50 2.90
C ASN A 318 -9.79 -28.22 3.53
N MET A 319 -10.06 -27.01 4.01
CA MET A 319 -11.39 -26.63 4.52
C MET A 319 -12.42 -26.47 3.39
N LYS A 320 -12.03 -25.98 2.20
CA LYS A 320 -12.94 -25.90 1.04
C LYS A 320 -13.21 -27.26 0.36
N LYS A 321 -12.57 -28.35 0.82
CA LYS A 321 -12.79 -29.74 0.34
C LYS A 321 -13.76 -30.54 1.24
N ALA A 322 -14.11 -30.03 2.42
CA ALA A 322 -15.05 -30.64 3.36
C ALA A 322 -16.47 -30.07 3.16
#